data_AF-A0A820PXR1-F1
#
_entry.id   AF-A0A820PXR1-F1
#
_cell.length_a   1.000
_cell.length_b   1.000
_cell.length_c   1.000
_cell.angle_alpha   90.00
_cell.angle_beta   90.00
_cell.angle_gamma   90.00
#
_symmetry.space_group_name_H-M   'P 1'
#
loop_
_entity.id
_entity.type
_entity.pdbx_description
1 polymer ?
#
loop_
_entity_poly.entity_id
_entity_poly.type
_entity_poly.pdbx_seq_one_letter_code
_entity_poly.pdbx_strand_id
1 'polypeptide(L)'
;MKVKDERIKTMNEILNGIRVLKLYAWEMAFIRSITHIRDKELQYIRRKAIVSAISNILWTFTPILVGITTFATYVLSSETNVLTADKAFVSLALFNLLRGPLVVFPNVISSVVE
;
A
#
# COMPACT_ATOMS: atom_id res chain seq x y z
N MET A 1 9.81 -5.33 -9.84
CA MET A 1 9.43 -5.15 -11.26
C MET A 1 10.09 -6.16 -12.20
N LYS A 2 11.27 -6.69 -11.86
CA LYS A 2 11.99 -7.74 -12.62
C LYS A 2 11.11 -8.86 -13.25
N VAL A 3 10.22 -9.48 -12.48
CA VAL A 3 9.33 -10.57 -12.98
C VAL A 3 8.33 -10.07 -14.03
N LYS A 4 7.84 -8.83 -13.90
CA LYS A 4 6.98 -8.19 -14.90
C LYS A 4 7.75 -7.95 -16.19
N ASP A 5 8.99 -7.49 -16.08
CA ASP A 5 9.85 -7.19 -17.24
C ASP A 5 10.25 -8.48 -17.96
N GLU A 6 10.54 -9.56 -17.21
CA GLU A 6 10.75 -10.91 -17.72
C GLU A 6 9.54 -11.41 -18.51
N ARG A 7 8.31 -11.30 -17.95
CA ARG A 7 7.08 -11.67 -18.65
C ARG A 7 6.93 -10.92 -19.98
N ILE A 8 7.14 -9.61 -19.97
CA ILE A 8 6.99 -8.76 -21.16
C ILE A 8 8.03 -9.15 -22.21
N LYS A 9 9.28 -9.40 -21.81
CA LYS A 9 10.34 -9.86 -22.71
C LYS A 9 9.97 -11.20 -23.36
N THR A 10 9.57 -12.19 -22.59
CA THR A 10 9.17 -13.51 -23.11
C THR A 10 7.96 -13.41 -24.05
N MET A 11 6.99 -12.54 -23.73
CA MET A 11 5.83 -12.30 -24.60
C MET A 11 6.26 -11.72 -25.95
N ASN A 12 7.20 -10.78 -25.96
CA ASN A 12 7.73 -10.20 -27.19
C ASN A 12 8.48 -11.24 -28.04
N GLU A 13 9.27 -12.12 -27.43
CA GLU A 13 9.96 -13.21 -28.15
C GLU A 13 8.96 -14.16 -28.82
N ILE A 14 7.88 -14.52 -28.13
CA ILE A 14 6.82 -15.38 -28.67
C ILE A 14 6.09 -14.74 -29.85
N LEU A 15 5.76 -13.45 -29.75
CA LEU A 15 5.07 -12.72 -30.82
C LEU A 15 5.94 -12.60 -32.08
N ASN A 16 7.23 -12.33 -31.91
CA ASN A 16 8.18 -12.29 -33.03
C ASN A 16 8.36 -13.68 -33.68
N GLY A 17 8.28 -14.76 -32.90
CA GLY A 17 8.46 -16.15 -33.36
C GLY A 17 7.18 -16.94 -33.68
N ILE A 18 6.01 -16.28 -33.76
CA ILE A 18 4.71 -16.98 -33.70
C ILE A 18 4.49 -18.02 -34.80
N ARG A 19 5.00 -17.76 -36.02
CA ARG A 19 4.86 -18.67 -37.16
C ARG A 19 5.56 -20.01 -36.92
N VAL A 20 6.74 -19.97 -36.29
CA VAL A 20 7.52 -21.18 -35.93
C VAL A 20 6.81 -21.95 -34.82
N LEU A 21 6.33 -21.26 -33.78
CA LEU A 21 5.61 -21.91 -32.68
C LEU A 21 4.36 -22.65 -33.17
N LYS A 22 3.60 -22.04 -34.10
CA LYS A 22 2.41 -22.65 -34.70
C LYS A 22 2.74 -23.84 -35.58
N LEU A 23 3.81 -23.75 -36.38
CA LEU A 23 4.26 -24.85 -37.25
C LEU A 23 4.60 -26.11 -36.46
N TYR A 24 5.22 -25.96 -35.29
CA TYR A 24 5.60 -27.07 -34.41
C TYR A 24 4.59 -27.39 -33.30
N ALA A 25 3.42 -26.73 -33.28
CA ALA A 25 2.41 -26.86 -32.23
C ALA A 25 2.96 -26.67 -30.79
N TRP A 26 3.98 -25.82 -30.61
CA TRP A 26 4.63 -25.56 -29.31
C TRP A 26 3.90 -24.55 -28.42
N GLU A 27 2.77 -24.03 -28.89
CA GLU A 27 1.96 -23.02 -28.19
C GLU A 27 1.63 -23.39 -26.74
N MET A 28 1.23 -24.63 -26.47
CA MET A 28 0.89 -25.08 -25.11
C MET A 28 2.11 -25.06 -24.17
N ALA A 29 3.31 -25.36 -24.67
CA ALA A 29 4.52 -25.32 -23.86
C ALA A 29 4.88 -23.89 -23.45
N PHE A 30 4.79 -22.94 -24.40
CA PHE A 30 5.05 -21.52 -24.12
C PHE A 30 3.98 -20.88 -23.24
N ILE A 31 2.70 -21.25 -23.40
CA ILE A 31 1.62 -20.82 -22.51
C ILE A 31 1.93 -21.25 -21.08
N ARG A 32 2.32 -22.51 -20.85
CA ARG A 32 2.69 -23.00 -19.52
C ARG A 32 3.87 -22.22 -18.92
N SER A 33 4.87 -21.87 -19.74
CA SER A 33 6.02 -21.06 -19.31
C SER A 33 5.59 -19.65 -18.85
N ILE A 34 4.77 -18.94 -19.64
CA ILE A 34 4.26 -17.62 -19.28
C ILE A 34 3.39 -17.70 -18.02
N THR A 35 2.51 -18.70 -17.91
CA THR A 35 1.66 -18.89 -16.73
C THR A 35 2.51 -19.07 -15.46
N HIS A 36 3.60 -19.83 -15.54
CA HIS A 36 4.53 -19.98 -14.40
C HIS A 36 5.16 -18.65 -13.97
N ILE A 37 5.56 -17.79 -14.92
CA ILE A 37 6.07 -16.44 -14.62
C ILE A 37 4.95 -15.58 -14.01
N ARG A 38 3.72 -15.70 -14.53
CA ARG A 38 2.55 -14.97 -14.04
C ARG A 38 2.19 -15.35 -12.60
N ASP A 39 2.27 -16.62 -12.25
CA ASP A 39 2.01 -17.08 -10.88
C ASP A 39 2.99 -16.47 -9.88
N LYS A 40 4.28 -16.39 -10.25
CA LYS A 40 5.29 -15.67 -9.44
C LYS A 40 4.95 -14.19 -9.31
N GLU A 41 4.58 -13.53 -10.41
CA GLU A 41 4.18 -12.12 -10.40
C GLU A 41 2.97 -11.88 -9.47
N LEU A 42 1.96 -12.75 -9.53
CA LEU A 42 0.76 -12.67 -8.71
C LEU A 42 1.06 -12.82 -7.21
N GLN A 43 2.02 -13.67 -6.83
CA GLN A 43 2.45 -13.77 -5.43
C GLN A 43 3.02 -12.44 -4.92
N TYR A 44 3.85 -11.75 -5.71
CA TYR A 44 4.36 -10.43 -5.34
C TYR A 44 3.27 -9.37 -5.29
N ILE A 45 2.36 -9.36 -6.27
CA ILE A 45 1.23 -8.44 -6.29
C ILE A 45 0.36 -8.66 -5.05
N ARG A 46 0.08 -9.91 -4.67
CA ARG A 46 -0.70 -10.24 -3.48
C ARG A 46 -0.02 -9.76 -2.20
N ARG A 47 1.29 -9.99 -2.05
CA ARG A 47 2.05 -9.49 -0.89
C ARG A 47 2.01 -7.95 -0.82
N LYS A 48 2.21 -7.27 -1.96
CA LYS A 48 2.10 -5.81 -2.03
C LYS A 48 0.69 -5.33 -1.64
N ALA A 49 -0.35 -6.00 -2.11
CA ALA A 49 -1.73 -5.67 -1.79
C ALA A 49 -2.01 -5.83 -0.29
N ILE A 50 -1.51 -6.89 0.35
CA ILE A 50 -1.65 -7.10 1.80
C ILE A 50 -0.96 -5.98 2.58
N VAL A 51 0.29 -5.64 2.23
CA VAL A 51 1.02 -4.54 2.89
C VAL A 51 0.27 -3.22 2.71
N SER A 52 -0.19 -2.93 1.49
CA SER A 52 -0.96 -1.71 1.20
C SER A 52 -2.29 -1.67 1.97
N ALA A 53 -2.98 -2.79 2.13
CA ALA A 53 -4.19 -2.87 2.92
C ALA A 53 -3.91 -2.57 4.41
N ILE A 54 -2.87 -3.19 4.99
CA ILE A 54 -2.46 -2.93 6.37
C ILE A 54 -2.10 -1.45 6.56
N SER A 55 -1.34 -0.85 5.64
CA SER A 55 -1.02 0.57 5.70
C SER A 55 -2.27 1.45 5.65
N ASN A 56 -3.25 1.15 4.80
CA ASN A 56 -4.51 1.90 4.73
C ASN A 56 -5.34 1.78 6.02
N ILE A 57 -5.35 0.59 6.63
CA ILE A 57 -5.99 0.37 7.93
C ILE A 57 -5.31 1.28 8.96
N LEU A 58 -3.98 1.23 9.07
CA LEU A 58 -3.25 2.09 10.00
C LEU A 58 -3.57 3.57 9.77
N TRP A 59 -3.55 4.06 8.52
CA TRP A 59 -3.91 5.45 8.21
C TRP A 59 -5.33 5.86 8.59
N THR A 60 -6.27 4.93 8.55
CA THR A 60 -7.66 5.17 8.96
C THR A 60 -7.80 5.15 10.49
N PHE A 61 -7.10 4.24 11.17
CA PHE A 61 -7.20 4.06 12.62
C PHE A 61 -6.33 5.04 13.43
N THR A 62 -5.23 5.56 12.87
CA THR A 62 -4.34 6.52 13.54
C THR A 62 -5.06 7.68 14.24
N PRO A 63 -5.94 8.47 13.60
CA PRO A 63 -6.59 9.60 14.28
C PRO A 63 -7.50 9.16 15.43
N ILE A 64 -8.12 7.99 15.33
CA ILE A 64 -8.97 7.42 16.38
C ILE A 64 -8.10 7.06 17.59
N LEU A 65 -6.98 6.37 17.36
CA LEU A 65 -6.03 6.00 18.42
C LEU A 65 -5.41 7.22 19.09
N VAL A 66 -5.01 8.24 18.32
CA VAL A 66 -4.47 9.50 18.86
C VAL A 66 -5.51 10.23 19.70
N GLY A 67 -6.76 10.30 19.25
CA GLY A 67 -7.84 10.91 20.03
C GLY A 67 -8.07 10.19 21.36
N ILE A 68 -8.22 8.86 21.32
CA ILE A 68 -8.45 8.03 22.51
C ILE A 68 -7.28 8.17 23.50
N THR A 69 -6.05 8.01 23.03
CA THR A 69 -4.86 8.08 23.90
C THR A 69 -4.68 9.47 24.51
N THR A 70 -4.91 10.54 23.74
CA THR A 70 -4.76 11.91 24.26
C THR A 70 -5.83 12.24 25.29
N PHE A 71 -7.10 11.90 25.05
CA PHE A 71 -8.15 12.16 26.03
C PHE A 71 -8.05 11.24 27.25
N ALA A 72 -7.67 9.97 27.07
CA ALA A 72 -7.44 9.05 28.19
C ALA A 72 -6.31 9.54 29.10
N THR A 73 -5.17 9.94 28.53
CA THR A 73 -4.06 10.49 29.31
C THR A 73 -4.40 11.82 29.97
N TYR A 74 -5.18 12.69 29.30
CA TYR A 74 -5.62 13.97 29.87
C TYR A 74 -6.45 13.79 31.15
N VAL A 75 -7.42 12.87 31.14
CA VAL A 75 -8.29 12.57 32.27
C VAL A 75 -7.55 11.81 33.39
N LEU A 76 -6.66 10.88 33.04
CA LEU A 76 -5.93 10.06 34.02
C LEU A 76 -4.78 10.83 34.72
N SER A 77 -4.27 11.90 34.13
CA SER A 77 -3.10 12.62 34.66
C SER A 77 -3.40 13.46 35.91
N SER A 78 -4.63 13.99 36.04
CA SER A 78 -5.03 14.74 37.24
C SER A 78 -6.55 14.75 37.39
N GLU A 79 -7.05 14.55 38.61
CA GLU A 79 -8.49 14.61 38.92
C GLU A 79 -9.10 16.00 38.66
N THR A 80 -8.27 17.05 38.55
CA THR A 80 -8.70 18.41 38.21
C THR A 80 -8.92 18.64 36.72
N ASN A 81 -8.49 17.72 35.85
CA ASN A 81 -8.63 17.84 34.41
C ASN A 81 -9.98 17.34 33.93
N VAL A 82 -10.99 18.22 33.97
CA VAL A 82 -12.31 17.93 33.40
C VAL A 82 -12.27 18.12 31.88
N LEU A 83 -12.57 17.04 31.15
CA LEU A 83 -12.76 17.05 29.71
C LEU A 83 -14.10 17.73 29.38
N THR A 84 -14.06 19.02 29.08
CA THR A 84 -15.23 19.78 28.62
C THR A 84 -15.42 19.64 27.10
N ALA A 85 -16.67 19.79 26.64
CA ALA A 85 -17.01 19.69 25.22
C ALA A 85 -16.18 20.65 24.35
N ASP A 86 -16.00 21.89 24.81
CA ASP A 86 -15.18 22.91 24.13
C ASP A 86 -13.75 22.39 23.86
N LYS A 87 -13.06 21.92 24.89
CA LYS A 87 -11.70 21.36 24.75
C LYS A 87 -11.66 20.16 23.81
N ALA A 88 -12.64 19.26 23.92
CA ALA A 88 -12.68 18.05 23.08
C ALA A 88 -12.88 18.38 21.60
N PHE A 89 -13.83 19.27 21.27
CA PHE A 89 -14.10 19.65 19.88
C PHE A 89 -12.95 20.45 19.26
N VAL A 90 -12.35 21.38 20.01
CA VAL A 90 -11.19 22.15 19.53
C VAL A 90 -9.99 21.23 19.28
N SER A 91 -9.67 20.30 20.20
CA SER A 91 -8.58 19.34 20.00
C SER A 91 -8.83 18.41 18.80
N LEU A 92 -10.05 17.92 18.59
CA LEU A 92 -10.39 17.10 17.43
C LEU A 92 -10.23 17.88 16.11
N ALA A 93 -10.62 19.15 16.08
CA ALA A 93 -10.41 20.02 14.91
C ALA A 93 -8.93 20.17 14.58
N LEU A 94 -8.07 20.37 15.59
CA LEU A 94 -6.62 20.46 15.42
C LEU A 94 -6.01 19.13 14.92
N PHE A 95 -6.45 17.99 15.44
CA PHE A 95 -5.99 16.68 14.96
C PHE A 95 -6.36 16.45 13.48
N ASN A 96 -7.55 16.88 13.06
CA ASN A 96 -7.96 16.79 11.67
C ASN A 96 -7.12 17.67 10.73
N LEU A 97 -6.76 18.89 11.18
CA LEU A 97 -5.87 19.78 10.42
C LEU A 97 -4.45 19.20 10.30
N LEU A 98 -3.94 18.56 11.35
CA LEU A 98 -2.60 17.95 11.35
C LEU A 98 -2.50 16.71 10.44
N ARG A 99 -3.62 16.03 10.19
CA ARG A 99 -3.67 14.79 9.40
C ARG A 99 -3.11 14.96 7.98
N GLY A 100 -3.48 16.04 7.29
CA GLY A 100 -3.07 16.28 5.91
C GLY A 100 -1.55 16.33 5.75
N PRO A 101 -0.86 17.24 6.47
CA PRO A 101 0.60 17.32 6.44
C PRO A 101 1.30 16.01 6.83
N LEU A 102 0.82 15.29 7.85
CA LEU A 102 1.42 14.03 8.29
C LEU A 102 1.36 12.92 7.24
N VAL A 103 0.31 12.88 6.41
CA VAL A 103 0.19 11.92 5.30
C VAL A 103 1.16 12.25 4.17
N VAL A 104 1.36 13.53 3.88
CA VAL A 104 2.23 13.98 2.78
C VAL A 104 3.71 13.93 3.16
N PHE A 105 4.03 14.06 4.45
CA PHE A 105 5.40 14.16 4.95
C PHE A 105 6.33 13.00 4.53
N PRO A 106 5.95 11.72 4.64
CA PRO A 106 6.80 10.62 4.16
C PRO A 106 7.06 10.67 2.65
N ASN A 107 6.07 11.11 1.86
CA ASN A 107 6.20 11.21 0.41
C ASN A 107 7.21 12.31 0.04
N VAL A 108 7.22 13.43 0.78
CA VAL A 108 8.20 14.50 0.59
C VAL A 108 9.61 13.99 0.89
N ILE A 109 9.80 13.24 1.98
CA ILE A 109 11.10 12.62 2.29
C ILE A 109 11.54 11.69 1.15
N SER A 110 10.65 10.80 0.68
CA SER A 110 10.98 9.93 -0.45
C SER A 110 11.35 10.72 -1.70
N SER A 111 10.64 11.82 -2.02
CA SER A 111 10.94 12.64 -3.19
C SER A 111 12.26 13.42 -3.12
N VAL A 112 12.80 13.63 -1.92
CA VAL A 112 14.11 14.29 -1.73
C VAL A 112 15.24 13.26 -1.78
N VAL A 113 14.97 12.01 -1.41
CA VAL A 113 15.94 10.92 -1.41
C VAL A 113 16.06 10.25 -2.79
N GLU A 114 14.98 10.23 -3.56
CA GLU A 114 14.93 9.80 -4.96
C GLU A 114 15.63 10.80 -5.89
#